data_AF-A0A2I0T3M8-F1
#
_entry.id   AF-A0A2I0T3M8-F1
#
_cell.length_a   1.000
_cell.length_b   1.000
_cell.length_c   1.000
_cell.angle_alpha   90.00
_cell.angle_beta   90.00
_cell.angle_gamma   90.00
#
_symmetry.space_group_name_H-M   'P 1'
#
loop_
_entity.id
_entity.type
_entity.pdbx_description
1 polymer ?
#
loop_
_entity_poly.entity_id
_entity_poly.type
_entity_poly.pdbx_seq_one_letter_code
_entity_poly.pdbx_strand_id
1 'polypeptide(L)'
;MGDFNHPDICWRDNTAEDKQSREFLECINGKFLLQVIEEPKRRGAVLDLVLTNKEGLVGNAKPKGSLSCSDHEMVEFKILKAARRAHSNLTTLDFRTADFGLLVLT
;
A
#
# COMPACT_ATOMS: atom_id res chain seq x y z
N MET A 1 -0.80 -7.08 0.83
CA MET A 1 -0.93 -7.03 2.29
C MET A 1 -1.25 -8.43 2.75
N GLY A 2 -0.63 -8.89 3.83
CA GLY A 2 -0.96 -10.17 4.46
C GLY A 2 -0.03 -10.48 5.62
N ASP A 3 -0.41 -11.45 6.44
CA ASP A 3 0.45 -12.05 7.46
C ASP A 3 1.30 -13.15 6.81
N PHE A 4 2.63 -13.01 6.91
CA PHE A 4 3.59 -13.95 6.32
C PHE A 4 4.30 -14.81 7.37
N ASN A 5 4.09 -14.60 8.67
CA ASN A 5 4.61 -15.43 9.75
C ASN A 5 6.14 -15.67 9.74
N HIS A 6 6.92 -14.62 9.47
CA HIS A 6 8.39 -14.64 9.53
C HIS A 6 8.94 -13.67 10.60
N PRO A 7 8.81 -14.00 11.91
CA PRO A 7 9.14 -13.10 13.00
C PRO A 7 10.62 -12.75 13.15
N ASP A 8 11.50 -13.59 12.63
CA ASP A 8 12.96 -13.47 12.76
C ASP A 8 13.58 -12.55 11.68
N ILE A 9 12.78 -12.03 10.76
CA ILE A 9 13.26 -11.07 9.75
C ILE A 9 13.53 -9.72 10.42
N CYS A 10 14.80 -9.31 10.39
CA CYS A 10 15.18 -7.93 10.66
C CYS A 10 15.04 -7.11 9.36
N TRP A 11 13.94 -6.37 9.23
CA TRP A 11 13.69 -5.54 8.05
C TRP A 11 14.71 -4.41 7.89
N ARG A 12 15.25 -3.89 9.02
CA ARG A 12 16.28 -2.85 9.03
C ARG A 12 17.59 -3.32 8.41
N ASP A 13 18.04 -4.50 8.81
CA ASP A 13 19.34 -5.06 8.39
C ASP A 13 19.20 -5.96 7.15
N ASN A 14 17.96 -6.22 6.70
CA ASN A 14 17.64 -7.13 5.61
C ASN A 14 18.25 -8.52 5.82
N THR A 15 18.11 -9.05 7.04
CA THR A 15 18.61 -10.37 7.45
C THR A 15 17.52 -11.20 8.10
N ALA A 16 17.67 -12.53 8.04
CA ALA A 16 16.83 -13.49 8.75
C ALA A 16 17.69 -14.64 9.26
N GLU A 17 17.29 -15.26 10.38
CA GLU A 17 18.02 -16.38 10.99
C GLU A 17 17.55 -17.71 10.40
N ASP A 18 16.23 -17.88 10.29
CA ASP A 18 15.62 -19.08 9.78
C ASP A 18 15.83 -19.25 8.27
N LYS A 19 15.92 -20.50 7.83
CA LYS A 19 16.14 -20.82 6.40
C LYS A 19 14.94 -20.37 5.55
N GLN A 20 13.72 -20.64 5.98
CA GLN A 20 12.51 -20.29 5.24
C GLN A 20 12.33 -18.77 5.17
N SER A 21 12.61 -18.07 6.27
CA SER A 21 12.61 -16.60 6.31
C SER A 21 13.67 -16.00 5.38
N ARG A 22 14.86 -16.60 5.28
CA ARG A 22 15.89 -16.19 4.29
C ARG A 22 15.45 -16.41 2.85
N GLU A 23 14.88 -17.57 2.52
CA GLU A 23 14.35 -17.86 1.17
C GLU A 23 13.22 -16.89 0.80
N PHE A 24 12.34 -16.56 1.75
CA PHE A 24 11.31 -15.56 1.57
C PHE A 24 11.89 -14.17 1.30
N LEU A 25 12.90 -13.76 2.08
CA LEU A 25 13.59 -12.48 1.93
C LEU A 25 14.32 -12.39 0.59
N GLU A 26 15.01 -13.45 0.17
CA GLU A 26 15.61 -13.57 -1.16
C GLU A 26 14.56 -13.42 -2.27
N CYS A 27 13.38 -14.02 -2.09
CA CYS A 27 12.27 -13.94 -3.04
C CYS A 27 11.73 -12.51 -3.18
N ILE A 28 11.56 -11.79 -2.05
CA ILE A 28 11.17 -10.38 -2.01
C ILE A 28 12.20 -9.53 -2.74
N ASN A 29 13.48 -9.71 -2.41
CA ASN A 29 14.59 -8.93 -2.96
C ASN A 29 14.74 -9.17 -4.47
N GLY A 30 14.66 -10.42 -4.93
CA GLY A 30 14.71 -10.77 -6.36
C GLY A 30 13.54 -10.24 -7.18
N LYS A 31 12.40 -9.92 -6.53
CA LYS A 31 11.21 -9.31 -7.16
C LYS A 31 11.15 -7.79 -7.00
N PHE A 32 12.18 -7.17 -6.43
CA PHE A 32 12.22 -5.73 -6.14
C PHE A 32 11.04 -5.26 -5.29
N LEU A 33 10.57 -6.12 -4.38
CA LEU A 33 9.51 -5.78 -3.44
C LEU A 33 10.11 -5.13 -2.20
N LEU A 34 9.41 -4.13 -1.68
CA LEU A 34 9.78 -3.36 -0.50
C LEU A 34 8.68 -3.50 0.56
N GLN A 35 9.07 -3.81 1.80
CA GLN A 35 8.19 -3.71 2.95
C GLN A 35 8.06 -2.24 3.37
N VAL A 36 6.83 -1.74 3.47
CA VAL A 36 6.57 -0.30 3.68
C VAL A 36 6.01 0.06 5.06
N ILE A 37 5.68 -0.93 5.89
CA ILE A 37 5.19 -0.68 7.26
C ILE A 37 6.33 -0.17 8.13
N GLU A 38 6.09 0.95 8.82
CA GLU A 38 6.99 1.45 9.84
C GLU A 38 7.12 0.45 11.00
N GLU A 39 8.34 0.19 11.46
CA GLU A 39 8.57 -0.72 12.60
C GLU A 39 7.73 -0.29 13.82
N PRO A 40 7.03 -1.24 14.48
CA PRO A 40 6.27 -0.98 15.69
C PRO A 40 7.14 -0.33 16.76
N LYS A 41 6.60 0.67 17.47
CA LYS A 41 7.31 1.32 18.59
C LYS A 41 7.46 0.40 19.81
N ARG A 42 6.72 -0.71 19.86
CA ARG A 42 6.82 -1.74 20.90
C ARG A 42 7.69 -2.87 20.39
N ARG A 43 8.44 -3.53 21.30
CA ARG A 43 9.26 -4.71 21.00
C ARG A 43 8.34 -5.80 20.45
N GLY A 44 8.38 -6.03 19.13
CA GLY A 44 7.53 -7.00 18.44
C GLY A 44 8.01 -7.17 17.00
N ALA A 45 7.86 -8.38 16.47
CA ALA A 45 8.20 -8.65 15.09
C ALA A 45 7.13 -8.08 14.14
N VAL A 46 7.55 -7.66 12.94
CA VAL A 46 6.63 -7.22 11.89
C VAL A 46 6.18 -8.44 11.09
N LEU A 47 5.02 -8.99 11.44
CA LEU A 47 4.44 -10.19 10.82
C LEU A 47 3.53 -9.86 9.63
N ASP A 48 2.71 -8.82 9.80
CA ASP A 48 1.89 -8.24 8.76
C ASP A 48 2.75 -7.40 7.82
N LEU A 49 2.74 -7.73 6.53
CA LEU A 49 3.53 -7.04 5.52
C LEU A 49 2.64 -6.32 4.49
N VAL A 50 3.08 -5.14 4.08
CA VAL A 50 2.58 -4.45 2.89
C VAL A 50 3.76 -4.30 1.94
N LEU A 51 3.77 -5.15 0.92
CA LEU A 51 4.82 -5.17 -0.10
C LEU A 51 4.43 -4.29 -1.29
N THR A 52 5.39 -3.52 -1.81
CA THR A 52 5.24 -2.77 -3.06
C THR A 52 6.48 -2.91 -3.94
N ASN A 53 6.30 -2.93 -5.25
CA ASN A 53 7.40 -2.86 -6.22
C ASN A 53 7.70 -1.42 -6.68
N LYS A 54 7.01 -0.43 -6.11
CA LYS A 54 7.12 0.97 -6.52
C LYS A 54 7.23 1.88 -5.32
N GLU A 55 8.40 2.50 -5.19
CA GLU A 55 8.65 3.51 -4.17
C GLU A 55 7.63 4.67 -4.27
N GLY A 56 7.15 5.13 -3.13
CA GLY A 56 6.18 6.21 -3.03
C GLY A 56 4.76 5.86 -3.51
N LEU A 57 4.47 4.63 -3.96
CA LEU A 57 3.11 4.20 -4.26
C LEU A 57 2.27 4.03 -3.00
N VAL A 58 2.88 3.51 -1.93
CA VAL A 58 2.24 3.34 -0.62
C VAL A 58 2.87 4.35 0.33
N GLY A 59 2.03 5.17 0.97
CA GLY A 59 2.47 6.21 1.91
C GLY A 59 1.79 6.09 3.27
N ASN A 60 2.47 6.57 4.31
CA ASN A 60 1.99 6.57 5.70
C ASN A 60 1.52 5.20 6.20
N ALA A 61 2.24 4.12 5.87
CA ALA A 61 1.92 2.78 6.36
C ALA A 61 2.38 2.60 7.81
N LYS A 62 1.43 2.73 8.74
CA LYS A 62 1.68 2.76 10.17
C LYS A 62 0.78 1.78 10.92
N PRO A 63 1.29 1.13 11.97
CA PRO A 63 0.44 0.43 12.91
C PRO A 63 -0.44 1.41 13.69
N LYS A 64 -1.70 1.04 13.92
CA LYS A 64 -2.73 1.84 14.60
C LYS A 64 -3.17 1.25 15.95
N GLY A 65 -2.58 0.12 16.34
CA GLY A 65 -2.95 -0.66 17.53
C GLY A 65 -3.85 -1.85 17.20
N SER A 66 -4.08 -2.71 18.19
CA SER A 66 -4.88 -3.92 18.02
C SER A 66 -6.38 -3.64 18.04
N LEU A 67 -7.13 -4.48 17.31
CA LEU A 67 -8.58 -4.55 17.44
C LEU A 67 -8.93 -5.49 18.59
N SER A 68 -9.53 -4.95 19.66
CA SER A 68 -9.93 -5.73 20.83
C SER A 68 -8.74 -6.51 21.44
N CYS A 69 -8.94 -7.79 21.76
CA CYS A 69 -7.91 -8.70 22.28
C CYS A 69 -7.05 -9.35 21.19
N SER A 70 -7.08 -8.86 19.94
CA SER A 70 -6.19 -9.38 18.90
C SER A 70 -4.73 -9.06 19.24
N ASP A 71 -3.88 -10.03 18.99
CA ASP A 71 -2.42 -9.93 19.00
C ASP A 71 -1.86 -9.25 17.74
N HIS A 72 -2.68 -9.08 16.68
CA HIS A 72 -2.32 -8.34 15.48
C HIS A 72 -2.67 -6.85 15.58
N GLU A 73 -1.78 -6.00 15.07
CA GLU A 73 -2.03 -4.56 14.95
C GLU A 73 -2.69 -4.22 13.61
N MET A 74 -3.70 -3.35 13.64
CA MET A 74 -4.25 -2.78 12.42
C MET A 74 -3.18 -1.93 11.72
N VAL A 75 -3.03 -2.11 10.41
CA VAL A 75 -2.15 -1.28 9.58
C VAL A 75 -2.99 -0.30 8.78
N GLU A 76 -2.75 1.00 8.97
CA GLU A 76 -3.33 2.07 8.16
C GLU A 76 -2.30 2.55 7.14
N PHE A 77 -2.67 2.64 5.86
CA PHE A 77 -1.81 3.15 4.79
C PHE A 77 -2.62 3.83 3.69
N LYS A 78 -1.94 4.60 2.83
CA LYS A 78 -2.55 5.27 1.67
C LYS A 78 -1.92 4.73 0.38
N ILE A 79 -2.75 4.40 -0.61
CA ILE A 79 -2.31 4.15 -1.98
C ILE A 79 -2.33 5.48 -2.73
N LEU A 80 -1.16 5.97 -3.09
CA LEU A 80 -0.98 7.24 -3.80
C LEU A 80 -1.08 7.01 -5.30
N LYS A 81 -1.89 7.83 -5.97
CA LYS A 81 -2.00 7.83 -7.44
C LYS A 81 -1.64 9.21 -7.96
N ALA A 82 -0.73 9.27 -8.92
CA ALA A 82 -0.49 10.51 -9.66
C ALA A 82 -1.75 10.83 -10.46
N ALA A 83 -2.39 11.97 -10.16
CA ALA A 83 -3.46 12.49 -10.99
C ALA A 83 -2.82 12.99 -12.30
N ARG A 84 -2.97 12.24 -13.39
CA ARG A 84 -2.84 12.84 -14.72
C ARG A 84 -4.08 13.67 -14.93
N ARG A 85 -3.95 15.00 -14.85
CA ARG A 85 -5.02 15.91 -15.25
C ARG A 85 -5.13 15.82 -16.78
N ALA A 86 -5.93 14.89 -17.27
CA ALA A 86 -6.41 14.99 -18.64
C ALA A 86 -7.34 16.20 -18.67
N HIS A 87 -6.92 17.27 -19.34
CA HIS A 87 -7.86 18.30 -19.75
C HIS A 87 -8.73 17.69 -20.86
N SER A 88 -9.73 16.89 -20.48
CA SER A 88 -10.89 16.74 -21.34
C SER A 88 -11.69 18.03 -21.18
N ASN A 89 -11.86 18.78 -22.26
CA ASN A 89 -12.84 19.85 -22.31
C ASN A 89 -14.22 19.19 -22.20
N LEU A 90 -14.65 18.87 -20.97
CA LEU A 90 -15.98 18.37 -20.73
C LEU A 90 -16.93 19.56 -20.84
N THR A 91 -17.61 19.66 -21.97
CA THR A 91 -18.74 20.58 -22.13
C THR A 91 -19.78 20.19 -21.08
N THR A 92 -19.92 21.00 -20.04
CA THR A 92 -20.94 20.78 -19.02
C THR A 92 -22.26 21.30 -19.58
N LEU A 93 -23.21 20.39 -19.83
CA LEU A 93 -24.56 20.77 -20.25
C LEU A 93 -25.28 21.48 -19.09
N ASP A 94 -25.79 22.68 -19.33
CA ASP A 94 -26.60 23.40 -18.36
C ASP A 94 -28.06 22.95 -18.44
N PHE A 95 -28.45 22.06 -17.53
CA PHE A 95 -29.82 21.53 -17.47
C PHE A 95 -30.86 22.55 -16.99
N ARG A 96 -30.45 23.77 -16.55
CA ARG A 96 -31.40 24.82 -16.16
C ARG A 96 -31.98 25.57 -17.35
N THR A 97 -31.26 25.63 -18.48
CA THR A 97 -31.67 26.39 -19.67
C THR A 97 -32.19 25.51 -20.80
N ALA A 98 -32.23 24.19 -20.64
CA ALA A 98 -32.64 23.24 -21.68
C ALA A 98 -31.88 23.45 -23.01
N ASP A 99 -30.60 23.83 -22.93
CA ASP A 99 -29.75 24.01 -24.11
C ASP A 99 -29.20 22.65 -24.58
N PHE A 100 -29.95 22.01 -25.46
CA PHE A 100 -29.61 20.71 -26.07
C PHE A 100 -28.80 20.85 -27.36
N GLY A 101 -28.29 22.05 -27.70
CA GLY A 101 -27.62 22.33 -28.97
C GLY A 101 -26.37 21.50 -29.27
N LEU A 102 -25.83 20.78 -28.26
CA LEU A 102 -24.65 19.93 -28.40
C LEU A 102 -24.95 18.44 -28.66
N LEU A 103 -26.23 18.02 -28.70
CA LEU A 103 -26.65 16.66 -29.04
C LEU A 103 -26.71 16.48 -30.56
N VAL A 104 -25.58 16.63 -31.26
CA VAL A 104 -25.43 16.05 -32.59
C VAL A 104 -24.64 14.76 -32.44
N LEU A 105 -25.36 13.64 -32.42
CA LEU A 105 -24.78 12.33 -32.64
C LEU A 105 -24.35 12.26 -34.11
N THR A 106 -23.04 12.27 -34.38
CA THR A 106 -22.43 11.74 -35.60
C THR A 106 -21.54 10.59 -35.24
#